data_AF-A0A938LDL6-F1
#
_entry.id   AF-A0A938LDL6-F1
#
_cell.length_a   1.000
_cell.length_b   1.000
_cell.length_c   1.000
_cell.angle_alpha   90.00
_cell.angle_beta   90.00
_cell.angle_gamma   90.00
#
_symmetry.space_group_name_H-M   'P 1'
#
loop_
_entity.id
_entity.type
_entity.pdbx_description
1 polymer ?
#
loop_
_entity_poly.entity_id
_entity_poly.type
_entity_poly.pdbx_seq_one_letter_code
_entity_poly.pdbx_strand_id
1 'polypeptide(L)'
;MKLFRASIFTPVGKWLGMQDIEIGVSEFDRDWVVRSNDERQVRAFLGDPQLRARIAAQRKLSLSVEDDEGWFGRKFPAGVDELRLVIGGHEKDTERLKQLFELFADSLDRLCAIGAAYEKRPDLKL
;
A
#
# COMPACT_ATOMS: atom_id res chain seq x y z
N MET A 1 -2.86 -6.92 -1.20
CA MET A 1 -3.23 -5.84 -0.25
C MET A 1 -3.54 -4.55 -1.00
N LYS A 2 -4.48 -3.73 -0.52
CA LYS A 2 -4.73 -2.36 -1.00
C LYS A 2 -4.92 -1.41 0.19
N LEU A 3 -4.21 -0.29 0.16
CA LEU A 3 -4.20 0.76 1.18
C LEU A 3 -4.45 2.12 0.51
N PHE A 4 -5.38 2.89 1.03
CA PHE A 4 -5.66 4.23 0.51
C PHE A 4 -6.29 5.11 1.59
N ARG A 5 -6.15 6.43 1.43
CA ARG A 5 -6.71 7.37 2.39
C ARG A 5 -8.23 7.30 2.37
N ALA A 6 -8.85 7.26 3.54
CA ALA A 6 -10.29 7.32 3.69
C ALA A 6 -10.80 8.63 3.07
N SER A 7 -11.82 8.54 2.22
CA SER A 7 -12.62 9.71 1.87
C SER A 7 -13.53 10.05 3.05
N ILE A 8 -13.93 11.31 3.17
CA ILE A 8 -14.92 11.81 4.16
C ILE A 8 -16.26 11.08 4.01
N PHE A 9 -16.35 9.90 4.63
CA PHE A 9 -17.59 9.22 4.92
C PHE A 9 -17.87 9.45 6.41
N THR A 10 -19.02 10.05 6.72
CA THR A 10 -19.51 10.23 8.09
C THR A 10 -19.59 8.88 8.82
N PRO A 11 -19.65 8.83 10.16
CA PRO A 11 -19.67 7.58 10.94
C PRO A 11 -20.72 6.55 10.50
N VAL A 12 -21.83 7.00 9.90
CA VAL A 12 -22.89 6.14 9.35
C VAL A 12 -22.42 5.35 8.11
N GLY A 13 -21.45 5.88 7.34
CA GLY A 13 -20.86 5.21 6.19
C GLY A 13 -19.77 4.18 6.52
N LYS A 14 -19.23 4.17 7.75
CA LYS A 14 -18.28 3.12 8.19
C LYS A 14 -18.95 1.73 8.27
N TRP A 15 -20.26 1.69 8.45
CA TRP A 15 -21.06 0.46 8.59
C TRP A 15 -21.44 -0.19 7.25
N LEU A 16 -20.67 0.06 6.18
CA LEU A 16 -20.85 -0.55 4.87
C LEU A 16 -19.58 -1.30 4.42
N GLY A 17 -19.03 -2.18 5.26
CA GLY A 17 -18.06 -3.21 4.83
C GLY A 17 -16.86 -2.72 4.00
N MET A 18 -16.42 -1.48 4.22
CA MET A 18 -15.45 -0.80 3.36
C MET A 18 -14.00 -0.95 3.83
N GLN A 19 -13.78 -1.37 5.07
CA GLN A 19 -12.47 -1.62 5.67
C GLN A 19 -12.44 -3.08 6.13
N ASP A 20 -11.53 -3.86 5.56
CA ASP A 20 -11.47 -5.30 5.84
C ASP A 20 -10.58 -5.57 7.06
N ILE A 21 -9.64 -4.66 7.40
CA ILE A 21 -8.64 -4.85 8.46
C ILE A 21 -8.44 -3.58 9.27
N GLU A 22 -8.49 -3.69 10.60
CA GLU A 22 -8.06 -2.66 11.57
C GLU A 22 -6.67 -2.99 12.12
N ILE A 23 -5.76 -2.01 12.07
CA ILE A 23 -4.37 -2.16 12.50
C ILE A 23 -4.26 -2.05 14.03
N GLY A 24 -5.18 -1.36 14.68
CA GLY A 24 -5.20 -1.11 16.13
C GLY A 24 -4.58 0.23 16.52
N VAL A 25 -4.46 1.17 15.57
CA VAL A 25 -3.93 2.52 15.80
C VAL A 25 -5.01 3.51 15.37
N SER A 26 -5.74 4.05 16.34
CA SER A 26 -7.01 4.75 16.11
C SER A 26 -6.96 5.88 15.08
N GLU A 27 -5.89 6.68 15.07
CA GLU A 27 -5.72 7.75 14.08
C GLU A 27 -5.49 7.20 12.68
N PHE A 28 -4.68 6.15 12.56
CA PHE A 28 -4.41 5.49 11.29
C PHE A 28 -5.65 4.81 10.74
N ASP A 29 -6.34 4.01 11.57
CA ASP A 29 -7.56 3.29 11.20
C ASP A 29 -8.73 4.23 10.89
N ARG A 30 -8.68 5.48 11.36
CA ARG A 30 -9.64 6.53 10.96
C ARG A 30 -9.33 7.08 9.57
N ASP A 31 -8.06 7.34 9.30
CA ASP A 31 -7.64 8.12 8.13
C ASP A 31 -7.29 7.23 6.92
N TRP A 32 -7.08 5.93 7.12
CA TRP A 32 -6.64 4.99 6.09
C TRP A 32 -7.51 3.74 6.07
N VAL A 33 -7.89 3.34 4.85
CA VAL A 33 -8.60 2.09 4.59
C VAL A 33 -7.58 1.05 4.14
N VAL A 34 -7.64 -0.13 4.75
CA VAL A 34 -6.82 -1.29 4.39
C VAL A 34 -7.73 -2.46 4.01
N ARG A 35 -7.44 -3.06 2.85
CA ARG A 35 -8.13 -4.22 2.31
C ARG A 35 -7.13 -5.31 1.91
N SER A 36 -7.36 -6.54 2.36
CA SER A 36 -6.54 -7.69 2.00
C SER A 36 -7.26 -8.99 2.35
N ASN A 37 -6.96 -10.05 1.61
CA ASN A 37 -7.33 -11.42 1.95
C ASN A 37 -6.32 -12.08 2.92
N ASP A 38 -5.15 -11.48 3.11
CA ASP A 38 -4.14 -11.92 4.08
C ASP A 38 -3.94 -10.85 5.16
N GLU A 39 -4.64 -11.01 6.28
CA GLU A 39 -4.53 -10.11 7.43
C GLU A 39 -3.17 -10.22 8.14
N ARG A 40 -2.57 -11.41 8.15
CA ARG A 40 -1.28 -11.63 8.83
C ARG A 40 -0.18 -10.83 8.15
N GLN A 41 -0.12 -10.86 6.82
CA GLN A 41 0.84 -10.06 6.06
C GLN A 41 0.59 -8.56 6.22
N VAL A 42 -0.67 -8.11 6.23
CA VAL A 42 -0.98 -6.70 6.48
C VAL A 42 -0.51 -6.25 7.86
N ARG A 43 -0.78 -7.04 8.91
CA ARG A 43 -0.32 -6.74 10.27
C ARG A 43 1.20 -6.76 10.37
N ALA A 44 1.87 -7.65 9.67
CA ALA A 44 3.33 -7.66 9.59
C ALA A 44 3.85 -6.41 8.86
N PHE A 45 3.29 -6.06 7.71
CA PHE A 45 3.69 -4.89 6.92
C PHE A 45 3.49 -3.59 7.69
N LEU A 46 2.26 -3.32 8.17
CA LEU A 46 1.90 -2.11 8.91
C LEU A 46 2.26 -2.15 10.39
N GLY A 47 2.86 -3.26 10.86
CA GLY A 47 3.42 -3.38 12.20
C GLY A 47 4.63 -2.47 12.42
N ASP A 48 5.34 -2.10 11.35
CA ASP A 48 6.43 -1.13 11.40
C ASP A 48 5.91 0.29 11.71
N PRO A 49 6.25 0.87 12.87
CA PRO A 49 5.78 2.20 13.25
C PRO A 49 6.30 3.32 12.34
N GLN A 50 7.53 3.19 11.80
CA GLN A 50 8.11 4.22 10.95
C GLN A 50 7.43 4.25 9.59
N LEU A 51 7.24 3.08 8.98
CA LEU A 51 6.50 2.98 7.71
C LEU A 51 5.07 3.50 7.87
N ARG A 52 4.38 3.11 8.95
CA ARG A 52 3.03 3.58 9.26
C ARG A 52 2.98 5.09 9.44
N ALA A 53 3.96 5.70 10.11
CA ALA A 53 4.05 7.14 10.28
C ALA A 53 4.30 7.87 8.94
N ARG A 54 5.19 7.33 8.08
CA ARG A 54 5.44 7.89 6.74
C ARG A 54 4.18 7.84 5.88
N ILE A 55 3.43 6.75 5.91
CA ILE A 55 2.12 6.64 5.25
C ILE A 55 1.16 7.69 5.80
N ALA A 56 1.03 7.79 7.12
CA ALA A 56 0.11 8.72 7.77
C ALA A 56 0.39 10.20 7.43
N ALA A 57 1.67 10.56 7.21
CA ALA A 57 2.07 11.91 6.81
C ALA A 57 1.60 12.29 5.39
N GLN A 58 1.26 11.32 4.54
CA GLN A 58 0.90 11.60 3.16
C GLN A 58 -0.52 12.14 3.01
N ARG A 59 -0.66 13.22 2.24
CA ARG A 59 -1.96 13.86 1.99
C ARG A 59 -2.94 12.93 1.28
N LYS A 60 -2.50 12.22 0.24
CA LYS A 60 -3.32 11.27 -0.51
C LYS A 60 -2.41 10.39 -1.37
N LEU A 61 -2.54 9.07 -1.22
CA LEU A 61 -1.98 8.06 -2.11
C LEU A 61 -2.82 6.77 -2.04
N SER A 62 -2.56 5.87 -2.98
CA SER A 62 -2.93 4.47 -2.93
C SER A 62 -1.66 3.63 -3.03
N LEU A 63 -1.56 2.59 -2.19
CA LEU A 63 -0.53 1.57 -2.26
C LEU A 63 -1.22 0.20 -2.43
N SER A 64 -0.88 -0.55 -3.46
CA SER A 64 -1.45 -1.88 -3.71
C SER A 64 -0.36 -2.89 -4.07
N VAL A 65 -0.59 -4.14 -3.69
CA VAL A 65 0.07 -5.31 -4.28
C VAL A 65 -0.95 -5.92 -5.25
N GLU A 66 -0.62 -5.92 -6.53
CA GLU A 66 -1.46 -6.38 -7.63
C GLU A 66 -0.87 -7.65 -8.23
N ASP A 67 -1.72 -8.63 -8.52
CA ASP A 67 -1.32 -9.89 -9.16
C ASP A 67 -1.07 -9.67 -10.67
N ASP A 68 -0.50 -10.68 -11.33
CA ASP A 68 -0.09 -10.63 -12.74
C ASP A 68 -1.26 -10.46 -13.74
N GLU A 69 -2.50 -10.63 -13.28
CA GLU A 69 -3.75 -10.44 -14.02
C GLU A 69 -4.24 -8.98 -13.97
N GLY A 70 -3.52 -8.08 -14.64
CA GLY A 70 -4.03 -6.74 -14.92
C GLY A 70 -5.24 -6.77 -15.88
N TRP A 71 -6.12 -5.75 -15.82
CA TRP A 71 -7.25 -5.57 -16.75
C TRP A 71 -6.88 -5.48 -18.24
N PHE A 72 -5.60 -5.27 -18.58
CA PHE A 72 -5.09 -5.13 -19.94
C PHE A 72 -4.16 -6.28 -20.37
N GLY A 73 -4.21 -7.43 -19.70
CA GLY A 73 -3.35 -8.60 -19.95
C GLY A 73 -2.15 -8.69 -19.00
N ARG A 74 -1.32 -9.74 -19.16
CA ARG A 74 -0.11 -9.97 -18.36
C ARG A 74 0.88 -8.84 -18.54
N LYS A 75 0.97 -7.95 -17.56
CA LYS A 75 1.93 -6.84 -17.53
C LYS A 75 3.30 -7.28 -17.00
N PHE A 76 3.31 -8.38 -16.25
CA PHE A 76 4.50 -8.99 -15.64
C PHE A 76 4.57 -10.49 -15.94
N PRO A 77 5.75 -11.12 -15.81
CA PRO A 77 5.87 -12.58 -15.89
C PRO A 77 4.96 -13.27 -14.89
N ALA A 78 4.58 -14.52 -15.19
CA ALA A 78 3.71 -15.29 -14.31
C ALA A 78 4.33 -15.45 -12.91
N GLY A 79 3.51 -15.21 -11.87
CA GLY A 79 3.95 -15.28 -10.47
C GLY A 79 4.84 -14.11 -10.03
N VAL A 80 4.70 -12.94 -10.66
CA VAL A 80 5.36 -11.70 -10.25
C VAL A 80 4.30 -10.66 -9.89
N ASP A 81 4.16 -10.41 -8.60
CA ASP A 81 3.31 -9.36 -8.06
C ASP A 81 3.93 -7.96 -8.25
N GLU A 82 3.10 -6.96 -8.52
CA GLU A 82 3.49 -5.56 -8.63
C GLU A 82 3.17 -4.81 -7.33
N LEU A 83 4.18 -4.20 -6.71
CA LEU A 83 3.94 -3.12 -5.73
C LEU A 83 3.68 -1.81 -6.49
N ARG A 84 2.47 -1.30 -6.39
CA ARG A 84 2.01 -0.09 -7.07
C ARG A 84 1.74 1.04 -6.08
N LEU A 85 2.42 2.18 -6.26
CA LEU A 85 2.10 3.44 -5.58
C LEU A 85 1.49 4.42 -6.58
N VAL A 86 0.29 4.93 -6.28
CA VAL A 86 -0.43 5.90 -7.11
C VAL A 86 -0.76 7.15 -6.32
N ILE A 87 -0.47 8.30 -6.90
CA ILE A 87 -0.92 9.61 -6.42
C ILE A 87 -1.95 10.20 -7.37
N GLY A 88 -2.87 10.99 -6.82
CA GLY A 88 -3.88 11.68 -7.63
C GLY A 88 -3.37 13.01 -8.18
N GLY A 89 -3.50 13.21 -9.49
CA GLY A 89 -3.12 14.46 -10.16
C GLY A 89 -1.62 14.54 -10.47
N HIS A 90 -1.16 15.75 -10.77
CA HIS A 90 0.25 16.02 -11.06
C HIS A 90 0.96 16.51 -9.78
N GLU A 91 2.09 15.90 -9.43
CA GLU A 91 2.96 16.35 -8.32
C GLU A 91 4.20 17.06 -8.87
N LYS A 92 4.54 18.23 -8.32
CA LYS A 92 5.73 19.03 -8.69
C LYS A 92 6.61 19.37 -7.50
N ASP A 93 6.10 19.17 -6.29
CA ASP A 93 6.87 19.38 -5.07
C ASP A 93 7.95 18.30 -4.99
N THR A 94 9.19 18.73 -5.15
CA THR A 94 10.36 17.84 -5.15
C THR A 94 10.55 17.16 -3.81
N GLU A 95 10.22 17.83 -2.71
CA GLU A 95 10.37 17.27 -1.38
C GLU A 95 9.34 16.17 -1.15
N ARG A 96 8.09 16.40 -1.56
CA ARG A 96 7.06 15.35 -1.52
C ARG A 96 7.40 14.18 -2.43
N LEU A 97 7.97 14.42 -3.61
CA LEU A 97 8.39 13.34 -4.51
C LEU A 97 9.48 12.47 -3.88
N LYS A 98 10.46 13.06 -3.18
CA LYS A 98 11.47 12.31 -2.41
C LYS A 98 10.83 11.46 -1.33
N GLN A 99 9.91 12.04 -0.54
CA GLN A 99 9.20 11.31 0.50
C GLN A 99 8.37 10.14 -0.04
N LEU A 100 7.75 10.31 -1.21
CA LEU A 100 7.01 9.23 -1.88
C LEU A 100 7.95 8.13 -2.38
N PHE A 101 9.13 8.49 -2.89
CA PHE A 101 10.15 7.54 -3.31
C PHE A 101 10.71 6.75 -2.11
N GLU A 102 11.02 7.43 -1.01
CA GLU A 102 11.48 6.80 0.23
C GLU A 102 10.41 5.88 0.82
N LEU A 103 9.14 6.30 0.84
CA LEU A 103 8.04 5.46 1.28
C LEU A 103 7.90 4.20 0.40
N PHE A 104 8.11 4.33 -0.91
CA PHE A 104 8.09 3.20 -1.82
C PHE A 104 9.25 2.23 -1.56
N ALA A 105 10.46 2.75 -1.37
CA ALA A 105 11.64 1.95 -1.02
C ALA A 105 11.47 1.22 0.32
N ASP A 106 11.04 1.91 1.37
CA ASP A 106 10.75 1.30 2.67
C ASP A 106 9.67 0.22 2.56
N SER A 107 8.68 0.41 1.70
CA SER A 107 7.63 -0.58 1.48
C SER A 107 8.22 -1.86 0.87
N LEU A 108 9.13 -1.75 -0.09
CA LEU A 108 9.84 -2.89 -0.66
C LEU A 108 10.71 -3.59 0.39
N ASP A 109 11.51 -2.82 1.13
CA ASP A 109 12.36 -3.36 2.19
C ASP A 109 11.53 -4.07 3.25
N ARG A 110 10.38 -3.51 3.63
CA ARG A 110 9.47 -4.14 4.59
C ARG A 110 8.89 -5.44 4.06
N LEU A 111 8.49 -5.49 2.79
CA LEU A 111 7.98 -6.72 2.16
C LEU A 111 9.06 -7.82 2.15
N CYS A 112 10.31 -7.47 1.85
CA CYS A 112 11.46 -8.38 1.98
C CYS A 112 11.64 -8.87 3.42
N ALA A 113 11.65 -7.94 4.39
CA ALA A 113 11.90 -8.26 5.79
C ALA A 113 10.85 -9.19 6.42
N ILE A 114 9.60 -9.15 5.94
CA ILE A 114 8.52 -10.03 6.41
C ILE A 114 8.35 -11.30 5.56
N GLY A 115 9.23 -11.53 4.56
CA GLY A 115 9.16 -12.68 3.66
C GLY A 115 7.98 -12.66 2.70
N ALA A 116 7.38 -11.48 2.46
CA ALA A 116 6.29 -11.28 1.51
C ALA A 116 6.77 -10.91 0.10
N ALA A 117 8.07 -10.61 -0.07
CA ALA A 117 8.70 -10.47 -1.37
C ALA A 117 9.51 -11.72 -1.73
N TYR A 118 9.51 -12.09 -3.00
CA TYR A 118 10.27 -13.22 -3.51
C TYR A 118 11.78 -12.97 -3.35
N GLU A 119 12.53 -13.94 -2.82
CA GLU A 119 14.00 -13.86 -2.75
C GLU A 119 14.65 -13.77 -4.15
N LYS A 120 13.96 -14.29 -5.17
CA LYS A 120 14.43 -14.30 -6.54
C LYS A 120 14.03 -13.02 -7.25
N ARG A 121 15.03 -12.35 -7.84
CA ARG A 121 14.82 -11.18 -8.69
C ARG A 121 13.88 -11.55 -9.86
N PRO A 122 12.80 -10.78 -10.11
CA PRO A 122 11.91 -11.07 -11.22
C PRO A 122 12.64 -10.87 -12.56
N ASP A 123 12.39 -11.76 -13.52
CA ASP A 123 12.93 -11.65 -14.88
C ASP A 123 12.12 -10.63 -15.69
N LEU A 124 12.38 -9.35 -15.44
CA LEU A 124 11.69 -8.23 -16.07
C LEU A 124 12.42 -7.83 -17.35
N LYS A 125 11.69 -7.83 -18.48
CA LYS A 125 12.11 -7.13 -19.70
C LYS A 125 11.42 -5.76 -19.69
N LEU A 126 12.20 -4.72 -19.37
CA LEU A 126 11.76 -3.31 -19.41
C LEU A 126 11.81 -2.75 -20.82
#